data_AF-A0A846XPL6-F1
#
_entry.id   AF-A0A846XPL6-F1
#
_cell.length_a   1.000
_cell.length_b   1.000
_cell.length_c   1.000
_cell.angle_alpha   90.00
_cell.angle_beta   90.00
_cell.angle_gamma   90.00
#
_symmetry.space_group_name_H-M   'P 1'
#
loop_
_entity.id
_entity.type
_entity.pdbx_description
1 polymer ?
#
loop_
_entity_poly.entity_id
_entity_poly.type
_entity_poly.pdbx_seq_one_letter_code
_entity_poly.pdbx_strand_id
1 'polypeptide(L)'
;MTIKYGSAGINALVDDMRTYGSDMHKQIEELDDSAVAFRASLSGDQAIAGFDAAHKKLQEELSDTLVKLDKLGTQVENSLQRAIETDGKIGDGFAAF
;
A
#
# COMPACT_ATOMS: atom_id res chain seq x y z
N MET A 1 15.42 -28.59 -13.44
CA MET A 1 14.74 -28.30 -12.16
C MET A 1 14.20 -26.89 -12.29
N THR A 2 13.02 -26.73 -12.90
CA THR A 2 12.39 -25.42 -13.05
C THR A 2 12.11 -24.93 -11.65
N ILE A 3 12.75 -23.85 -11.23
CA ILE A 3 12.39 -23.27 -9.95
C ILE A 3 10.99 -22.71 -10.17
N LYS A 4 9.97 -23.48 -9.77
CA LYS A 4 8.62 -22.98 -9.50
C LYS A 4 8.75 -22.00 -8.33
N TYR A 5 9.39 -20.85 -8.52
CA TYR A 5 9.25 -19.77 -7.57
C TYR A 5 7.76 -19.45 -7.53
N GLY A 6 7.22 -19.34 -6.32
CA GLY A 6 5.79 -19.17 -6.06
C GLY A 6 5.25 -17.85 -6.58
N SER A 7 5.20 -17.69 -7.90
CA SER A 7 4.63 -16.54 -8.61
C SER A 7 3.19 -16.32 -8.18
N ALA A 8 2.44 -17.39 -7.90
CA ALA A 8 1.10 -17.30 -7.32
C ALA A 8 1.08 -16.61 -5.94
N GLY A 9 2.03 -16.93 -5.05
CA GLY A 9 2.11 -16.34 -3.72
C GLY A 9 2.60 -14.89 -3.73
N ILE A 10 3.52 -14.55 -4.64
CA ILE A 10 4.00 -13.17 -4.81
C ILE A 10 2.94 -12.30 -5.50
N ASN A 11 2.25 -12.81 -6.53
CA ASN A 11 1.14 -12.12 -7.16
C ASN A 11 0.00 -11.91 -6.16
N ALA A 12 -0.35 -12.92 -5.36
CA ALA A 12 -1.33 -12.78 -4.30
C ALA A 12 -0.93 -11.70 -3.29
N LEU A 13 0.36 -11.64 -2.89
CA LEU A 13 0.84 -10.58 -2.00
C LEU A 13 0.69 -9.18 -2.62
N VAL A 14 1.02 -9.01 -3.90
CA VAL A 14 0.85 -7.73 -4.61
C VAL A 14 -0.63 -7.34 -4.69
N ASP A 15 -1.50 -8.29 -5.04
CA ASP A 15 -2.94 -8.07 -5.14
C ASP A 15 -3.56 -7.75 -3.77
N ASP A 16 -3.13 -8.46 -2.72
CA ASP A 16 -3.51 -8.20 -1.33
C ASP A 16 -3.07 -6.79 -0.90
N MET A 17 -1.82 -6.41 -1.19
CA MET A 17 -1.32 -5.07 -0.87
C MET A 17 -2.10 -3.96 -1.57
N ARG A 18 -2.46 -4.15 -2.84
CA ARG A 18 -3.30 -3.20 -3.60
C ARG A 18 -4.71 -3.12 -3.02
N THR A 19 -5.29 -4.27 -2.66
CA THR A 19 -6.62 -4.36 -2.06
C THR A 19 -6.65 -3.65 -0.71
N TYR A 20 -5.74 -4.01 0.20
CA TYR A 20 -5.65 -3.37 1.51
C TYR A 20 -5.30 -1.89 1.42
N GLY A 21 -4.47 -1.48 0.46
CA GLY A 21 -4.20 -0.06 0.20
C GLY A 21 -5.45 0.71 -0.23
N SER A 22 -6.25 0.13 -1.14
CA SER A 22 -7.52 0.74 -1.55
C SER A 22 -8.55 0.78 -0.41
N ASP A 23 -8.61 -0.25 0.42
CA ASP A 23 -9.54 -0.29 1.56
C ASP A 23 -9.12 0.70 2.65
N MET A 24 -7.81 0.85 2.91
CA MET A 24 -7.28 1.89 3.79
C MET A 24 -7.65 3.29 3.28
N HIS A 25 -7.56 3.54 1.97
CA HIS A 25 -7.99 4.82 1.39
C HIS A 25 -9.46 5.14 1.71
N LYS A 26 -10.37 4.17 1.52
CA LYS A 26 -11.79 4.34 1.85
C LYS A 26 -12.01 4.59 3.34
N GLN A 27 -11.33 3.83 4.20
CA GLN A 27 -11.43 4.01 5.65
C GLN A 27 -10.91 5.38 6.11
N ILE A 28 -9.88 5.92 5.45
CA ILE A 28 -9.39 7.29 5.71
C ILE A 28 -10.43 8.32 5.30
N GLU A 29 -11.08 8.17 4.14
CA GLU A 29 -12.16 9.06 3.71
C GLU A 29 -13.34 9.03 4.69
N GLU A 30 -13.79 7.84 5.11
CA GLU A 30 -14.86 7.69 6.11
C GLU A 30 -14.50 8.31 7.48
N LEU A 31 -13.23 8.17 7.87
CA LEU A 31 -12.69 8.77 9.08
C LEU A 31 -12.67 10.29 8.98
N ASP A 32 -12.29 10.85 7.83
CA ASP A 32 -12.27 12.30 7.60
C ASP A 32 -13.68 12.89 7.64
N ASP A 33 -14.66 12.25 7.02
CA ASP A 33 -16.07 12.67 7.11
C ASP A 33 -16.57 12.67 8.56
N SER A 34 -16.24 11.61 9.32
CA SER A 34 -16.57 11.48 10.73
C SER A 34 -15.84 12.54 11.59
N ALA A 35 -14.58 12.84 11.25
CA ALA A 35 -13.77 13.84 11.92
C ALA A 35 -14.32 15.24 11.72
N VAL A 36 -14.81 15.57 10.51
CA VAL A 36 -15.49 16.85 10.23
C VAL A 36 -16.77 16.97 11.06
N ALA A 37 -17.59 15.92 11.13
CA ALA A 37 -18.80 15.93 11.94
C ALA A 37 -18.49 16.11 13.44
N PHE A 38 -17.48 15.39 13.95
CA PHE A 38 -17.04 15.54 15.34
C PHE A 38 -16.50 16.95 15.61
N ARG A 39 -15.65 17.48 14.72
CA ARG A 39 -15.14 18.85 14.79
C ARG A 39 -16.26 19.87 14.90
N ALA A 40 -17.31 19.74 14.08
CA ALA A 40 -18.46 20.64 14.10
C ALA A 40 -19.27 20.57 15.41
N SER A 41 -19.18 19.45 16.13
CA SER A 41 -19.82 19.28 17.44
C SER A 41 -19.02 19.86 18.61
N LEU A 42 -17.73 20.16 18.40
CA LEU A 42 -16.87 20.72 19.43
C LEU A 42 -17.21 22.19 19.69
N SER A 43 -17.10 22.58 20.95
CA SER A 43 -17.18 23.96 21.38
C SER A 43 -15.93 24.31 22.21
N GLY A 44 -15.48 25.55 22.06
CA GLY A 44 -14.28 26.06 22.73
C GLY A 44 -13.01 25.90 21.90
N ASP A 45 -12.27 27.00 21.78
CA ASP A 45 -11.13 27.13 20.88
C ASP A 45 -10.00 26.14 21.18
N GLN A 46 -9.78 25.81 22.45
CA GLN A 46 -8.76 24.83 22.84
C GLN A 46 -9.11 23.39 22.41
N ALA A 47 -10.38 22.98 22.52
CA ALA A 47 -10.81 21.65 22.11
C ALA A 47 -10.72 21.50 20.58
N ILE A 48 -11.15 22.54 19.86
CA ILE A 48 -11.07 22.64 18.39
C ILE A 48 -9.61 22.57 17.93
N ALA A 49 -8.71 23.35 18.55
CA ALA A 49 -7.29 23.37 18.19
C ALA A 49 -6.58 22.04 18.53
N GLY A 50 -6.89 21.44 19.67
CA GLY A 50 -6.34 20.14 20.06
C GLY A 50 -6.79 19.02 19.12
N PHE A 51 -8.07 19.03 18.72
CA PHE A 51 -8.60 18.10 17.73
C PHE A 51 -7.93 18.29 16.37
N ASP A 52 -7.81 19.52 15.87
CA ASP A 52 -7.14 19.81 14.59
C ASP A 52 -5.71 19.28 14.55
N ALA A 53 -4.95 19.51 15.61
CA ALA A 53 -3.57 19.05 15.67
C ALA A 53 -3.48 17.52 15.63
N ALA A 54 -4.36 16.83 16.37
CA ALA A 54 -4.40 15.38 16.39
C ALA A 54 -4.88 14.78 15.06
N HIS A 55 -5.95 15.34 14.48
CA HIS A 55 -6.51 14.89 13.20
C HIS A 55 -5.52 15.11 12.05
N LYS A 56 -4.87 16.27 11.99
CA LYS A 56 -3.82 16.54 11.00
C LYS A 56 -2.67 15.53 11.10
N LYS A 57 -2.18 15.25 12.32
CA LYS A 57 -1.10 14.28 12.52
C LYS A 57 -1.51 12.87 12.06
N LEU A 58 -2.75 12.49 12.35
CA LEU A 58 -3.30 11.20 11.91
C LEU A 58 -3.35 11.11 10.38
N GLN A 59 -3.82 12.16 9.70
CA GLN A 59 -3.82 12.21 8.23
C GLN A 59 -2.41 12.09 7.64
N GLU A 60 -1.42 12.78 8.23
CA GLU A 60 -0.02 12.71 7.80
C GLU A 60 0.55 11.29 7.93
N GLU A 61 0.32 10.62 9.07
CA GLU A 61 0.80 9.25 9.32
C GLU A 61 0.11 8.21 8.42
N LEU A 62 -1.19 8.37 8.16
CA LEU A 62 -1.94 7.50 7.26
C LEU A 62 -1.50 7.67 5.81
N SER A 63 -1.31 8.91 5.36
CA SER A 63 -0.79 9.21 4.01
C SER A 63 0.62 8.64 3.80
N ASP A 64 1.52 8.81 4.76
CA ASP A 64 2.87 8.24 4.70
C ASP A 64 2.85 6.71 4.66
N THR A 65 1.94 6.08 5.43
CA THR A 65 1.77 4.62 5.42
C THR A 65 1.31 4.11 4.05
N LEU A 66 0.34 4.78 3.42
CA LEU A 66 -0.12 4.43 2.08
C LEU A 66 0.99 4.55 1.04
N VAL A 67 1.77 5.63 1.08
CA VAL A 67 2.93 5.82 0.19
C VAL A 67 3.97 4.71 0.38
N LYS A 68 4.21 4.27 1.62
CA LYS A 68 5.13 3.15 1.89
C LYS A 68 4.58 1.83 1.35
N LEU A 69 3.28 1.59 1.47
CA LEU A 69 2.63 0.39 0.95
C LEU A 69 2.71 0.33 -0.58
N ASP A 70 2.43 1.43 -1.27
CA ASP A 70 2.53 1.54 -2.73
C ASP A 70 3.97 1.31 -3.23
N LYS A 71 4.95 1.93 -2.55
CA LYS A 71 6.38 1.70 -2.84
C LYS A 71 6.79 0.24 -2.67
N LEU A 72 6.34 -0.40 -1.60
CA LEU A 72 6.63 -1.81 -1.37
C LEU A 72 6.00 -2.68 -2.46
N GLY A 73 4.75 -2.42 -2.86
CA GLY A 73 4.07 -3.14 -3.94
C GLY A 73 4.83 -3.04 -5.26
N THR A 74 5.22 -1.82 -5.63
CA THR A 74 6.06 -1.53 -6.80
C THR A 74 7.40 -2.28 -6.74
N GLN A 75 8.06 -2.35 -5.58
CA GLN A 75 9.33 -3.07 -5.45
C GLN A 75 9.16 -4.58 -5.60
N VAL A 76 8.06 -5.15 -5.09
CA VAL A 76 7.73 -6.57 -5.23
C VAL A 76 7.45 -6.89 -6.70
N GLU A 77 6.64 -6.09 -7.39
CA GLU A 77 6.36 -6.25 -8.83
C GLU A 77 7.64 -6.19 -9.68
N ASN A 78 8.48 -5.19 -9.46
CA ASN A 78 9.76 -5.06 -10.17
C ASN A 78 10.72 -6.24 -9.90
N SER A 79 10.65 -6.83 -8.72
CA SER A 79 11.48 -7.98 -8.37
C SER A 79 10.96 -9.26 -9.03
N LEU A 80 9.64 -9.42 -9.10
CA LEU A 80 9.01 -10.51 -9.85
C LEU A 80 9.35 -10.44 -11.34
N GLN A 81 9.23 -9.26 -11.95
CA GLN A 81 9.52 -9.06 -13.38
C GLN A 81 10.97 -9.42 -13.71
N ARG A 82 11.93 -8.96 -12.90
CA ARG A 82 13.35 -9.30 -13.06
C ARG A 82 13.62 -10.80 -12.89
N ALA A 83 12.93 -11.46 -11.96
CA ALA A 83 13.05 -12.90 -11.76
C ALA A 83 12.56 -13.69 -12.98
N ILE A 84 11.41 -13.30 -13.56
CA ILE A 84 10.86 -13.92 -14.79
C ILE A 84 11.79 -13.72 -15.98
N GLU A 85 12.29 -12.50 -16.18
CA GLU A 85 13.21 -12.19 -17.29
C GLU A 85 14.54 -12.95 -17.20
N THR A 86 15.04 -13.15 -15.98
CA THR A 86 16.28 -13.90 -15.74
C THR A 86 16.08 -15.39 -16.01
N ASP A 87 14.96 -15.97 -15.57
CA ASP A 87 14.65 -17.38 -15.82
C ASP A 87 14.42 -17.65 -17.32
N GLY A 88 13.70 -16.76 -18.02
CA GLY A 88 13.48 -16.88 -19.47
C GLY A 88 14.78 -16.88 -20.29
N LYS A 89 15.74 -16.01 -19.94
CA LYS A 89 17.06 -15.97 -20.60
C LYS A 89 17.89 -17.22 -20.34
N ILE A 90 17.79 -17.81 -19.15
CA ILE A 90 18.49 -19.06 -18.82
C ILE A 90 17.84 -20.23 -19.57
N GLY A 91 16.50 -20.27 -19.65
CA GLY A 91 15.76 -21.28 -20.41
C GLY A 91 16.10 -21.33 -21.90
N ASP A 92 16.21 -20.16 -22.56
CA ASP A 92 16.63 -20.07 -23.97
C ASP A 92 18.09 -20.50 -24.19
N GLY A 93 18.98 -20.21 -23.23
CA GLY A 93 20.38 -20.62 -23.30
C GLY A 93 20.62 -22.13 -23.23
N PHE A 94 19.70 -22.89 -22.61
CA PHE A 94 19.73 -24.35 -22.59
C PHE A 94 18.95 -24.99 -23.76
N ALA A 95 18.08 -24.26 -24.44
CA ALA A 95 17.36 -24.74 -25.63
C ALA A 95 18.21 -24.71 -26.92
N ALA A 96 19.34 -23.99 -26.90
CA ALA A 96 20.28 -23.86 -28.02
C ALA A 96 21.45 -24.88 -27.99
N PHE A 97 21.40 -25.91 -27.13
CA PHE A 97 22.38 -27.00 -27.05
C PHE A 97 21.77 -28.35 -27.40
#